data_AF-A0A5D0NQ69-F1
#
_entry.id   AF-A0A5D0NQ69-F1
#
_cell.length_a   1.000
_cell.length_b   1.000
_cell.length_c   1.000
_cell.angle_alpha   90.00
_cell.angle_beta   90.00
_cell.angle_gamma   90.00
#
_symmetry.space_group_name_H-M   'P 1'
#
loop_
_entity.id
_entity.type
_entity.pdbx_description
1 polymer ?
#
loop_
_entity_poly.entity_id
_entity_poly.type
_entity_poly.pdbx_seq_one_letter_code
_entity_poly.pdbx_strand_id
1 'polypeptide(L)'
;MRAPRRAREAERQIAGFAVYELPDGSWRAISEQDGARVVEHERWCELAWTCISSRISEELRVAGEELAARMSEPGRAWRNEPEPLE
;
A
#
# COMPACT_ATOMS: atom_id res chain seq x y z
N MET A 1 5.11 32.72 -2.77
CA MET A 1 4.46 31.38 -2.76
C MET A 1 5.09 30.57 -1.65
N ARG A 2 4.30 29.94 -0.76
CA ARG A 2 4.87 28.97 0.19
C ARG A 2 5.24 27.70 -0.58
N ALA A 3 6.32 27.03 -0.18
CA ALA A 3 6.67 25.72 -0.71
C ALA A 3 5.86 24.62 0.00
N PRO A 4 5.68 23.43 -0.61
CA PRO A 4 5.13 22.27 0.08
C PRO A 4 5.87 21.98 1.38
N ARG A 5 5.12 21.72 2.46
CA ARG A 5 5.67 21.45 3.80
C ARG A 5 5.58 19.96 4.07
N ARG A 6 6.69 19.30 4.38
CA ARG A 6 6.66 17.90 4.81
C ARG A 6 5.91 17.76 6.14
N ALA A 7 4.94 16.85 6.18
CA ALA A 7 4.23 16.49 7.40
C ALA A 7 5.17 15.67 8.30
N ARG A 8 5.30 16.07 9.57
CA ARG A 8 6.20 15.42 10.56
C ARG A 8 5.44 14.88 11.76
N GLU A 9 4.19 15.29 11.89
CA GLU A 9 3.27 14.89 12.93
C GLU A 9 2.94 13.39 12.75
N ALA A 10 2.91 12.63 13.85
CA ALA A 10 2.78 11.17 13.81
C ALA A 10 1.43 10.75 13.19
N GLU A 11 0.37 11.47 13.53
CA GLU A 11 -0.98 11.28 13.02
C GLU A 11 -1.12 11.63 11.53
N ARG A 12 -0.09 12.24 10.91
CA ARG A 12 -0.08 12.59 9.49
C ARG A 12 0.86 11.72 8.65
N GLN A 13 1.61 10.80 9.29
CA GLN A 13 2.48 9.87 8.58
C GLN A 13 1.66 8.77 7.90
N ILE A 14 2.12 8.36 6.72
CA ILE A 14 1.59 7.21 5.99
C ILE A 14 2.81 6.33 5.68
N ALA A 15 2.80 5.08 6.14
CA ALA A 15 3.93 4.17 5.97
C ALA A 15 4.24 3.94 4.48
N GLY A 16 5.52 4.11 4.11
CA GLY A 16 5.99 3.98 2.72
C GLY A 16 5.76 5.21 1.85
N PHE A 17 5.31 6.34 2.42
CA PHE A 17 5.08 7.58 1.69
C PHE A 17 5.71 8.79 2.39
N ALA A 18 6.34 9.65 1.59
CA ALA A 18 6.68 11.00 2.00
C ALA A 18 5.45 11.91 1.82
N VAL A 19 4.92 12.42 2.93
CA VAL A 19 3.67 13.21 2.96
C VAL A 19 3.96 14.71 3.10
N TYR A 20 3.26 15.53 2.31
CA TYR A 20 3.40 16.97 2.26
C TYR A 20 2.03 17.66 2.31
N GLU A 21 1.95 18.76 3.04
CA GLU A 21 0.88 19.75 2.95
C GLU A 21 1.26 20.78 1.88
N LEU A 22 0.36 21.02 0.94
CA LEU A 22 0.54 21.95 -0.17
C LEU A 22 0.10 23.37 0.22
N PRO A 23 0.54 24.41 -0.51
CA PRO A 23 0.25 25.80 -0.16
C PRO A 23 -1.23 26.19 -0.20
N ASP A 24 -2.04 25.43 -0.93
CA ASP A 24 -3.50 25.57 -1.03
C ASP A 24 -4.25 24.80 0.08
N GLY A 25 -3.54 24.13 0.99
CA GLY A 25 -4.12 23.33 2.07
C GLY A 25 -4.46 21.89 1.68
N SER A 26 -4.27 21.53 0.41
CA SER A 26 -4.37 20.14 -0.03
C SER A 26 -3.14 19.33 0.41
N TRP A 27 -3.17 18.02 0.16
CA TRP A 27 -2.15 17.10 0.61
C TRP A 27 -1.59 16.26 -0.53
N ARG A 28 -0.31 15.95 -0.46
CA ARG A 28 0.42 15.12 -1.41
C ARG A 28 1.16 14.01 -0.70
N ALA A 29 1.08 12.80 -1.24
CA ALA A 29 1.89 11.66 -0.82
C ALA A 29 2.74 11.19 -2.01
N ILE A 30 4.02 10.94 -1.76
CA ILE A 30 4.97 10.42 -2.75
C ILE A 30 5.47 9.07 -2.27
N SER A 31 5.32 8.03 -3.07
CA SER A 31 5.81 6.68 -2.77
C SER A 31 7.32 6.67 -2.54
N GLU A 32 7.78 6.10 -1.43
CA GLU A 32 9.20 5.93 -1.15
C GLU A 32 9.81 4.73 -1.89
N GLN A 33 8.97 3.81 -2.39
CA GLN A 33 9.41 2.60 -3.09
C GLN A 33 9.87 2.89 -4.52
N ASP A 34 9.06 3.62 -5.29
CA ASP A 34 9.30 3.89 -6.70
C ASP A 34 9.61 5.36 -7.00
N GLY A 35 9.33 6.28 -6.06
CA GLY A 35 9.51 7.73 -6.23
C GLY A 35 8.63 8.37 -7.32
N ALA A 36 7.90 7.57 -8.08
CA ALA A 36 7.15 7.99 -9.26
C ALA A 36 5.67 8.16 -8.94
N ARG A 37 5.16 7.39 -7.99
CA ARG A 37 3.76 7.49 -7.61
C ARG A 37 3.51 8.69 -6.71
N VAL A 38 2.79 9.66 -7.26
CA VAL A 38 2.30 10.85 -6.56
C VAL A 38 0.78 10.76 -6.45
N VAL A 39 0.26 10.94 -5.23
CA VAL A 39 -1.17 11.00 -4.95
C VAL A 39 -1.46 12.36 -4.30
N GLU A 40 -2.53 13.02 -4.73
CA GLU A 40 -2.96 14.29 -4.17
C GLU A 40 -4.44 14.26 -3.82
N HIS A 41 -4.80 14.86 -2.70
CA HIS A 41 -6.19 15.02 -2.26
C HIS A 41 -6.34 16.30 -1.44
N GLU A 42 -7.50 16.94 -1.52
CA GLU A 42 -7.83 18.11 -0.70
C GLU A 42 -7.80 17.77 0.79
N ARG A 43 -8.29 16.58 1.16
CA ARG A 43 -8.41 16.14 2.55
C ARG A 43 -7.37 15.08 2.87
N TRP A 44 -6.66 15.28 3.99
CA TRP A 44 -5.67 14.31 4.47
C TRP A 44 -6.24 12.89 4.63
N CYS A 45 -7.47 12.75 5.14
CA CYS A 45 -8.07 11.43 5.34
C CYS A 45 -8.29 10.68 4.03
N GLU A 46 -8.61 11.39 2.95
CA GLU A 46 -8.79 10.79 1.62
C GLU A 46 -7.44 10.37 1.05
N LEU A 47 -6.41 11.22 1.18
CA LEU A 47 -5.04 10.85 0.84
C LEU A 47 -4.59 9.58 1.55
N ALA A 48 -4.78 9.53 2.87
CA ALA A 48 -4.41 8.38 3.70
C ALA A 48 -5.10 7.11 3.22
N TRP A 49 -6.40 7.19 2.92
CA TRP A 49 -7.18 6.04 2.49
C TRP A 49 -6.82 5.56 1.09
N THR A 50 -6.55 6.46 0.15
CA THR A 50 -6.03 6.11 -1.18
C THR A 50 -4.67 5.42 -1.09
N CYS A 51 -3.77 5.92 -0.26
CA CYS A 51 -2.43 5.33 -0.10
C CYS A 51 -2.49 3.94 0.56
N ILE A 52 -3.25 3.80 1.65
CA ILE A 52 -3.40 2.54 2.38
C ILE A 52 -4.08 1.48 1.51
N SER A 53 -5.19 1.83 0.87
CA SER A 53 -5.91 0.89 -0.01
C SER A 53 -5.02 0.40 -1.14
N SER A 54 -4.25 1.30 -1.77
CA SER A 54 -3.34 0.87 -2.81
C SER A 54 -2.22 -0.04 -2.30
N ARG A 55 -1.69 0.21 -1.10
CA ARG A 55 -0.66 -0.67 -0.52
C ARG A 55 -1.23 -2.06 -0.26
N ILE A 56 -2.44 -2.15 0.30
CA ILE A 56 -3.12 -3.42 0.52
C ILE A 56 -3.36 -4.15 -0.80
N SER A 57 -3.83 -3.45 -1.84
CA SER A 57 -4.05 -4.08 -3.16
C SER A 57 -2.76 -4.66 -3.74
N GLU A 58 -1.63 -3.96 -3.57
CA GLU A 58 -0.33 -4.42 -4.05
C GLU A 58 0.18 -5.62 -3.24
N GLU A 59 0.09 -5.57 -1.91
CA GLU A 59 0.45 -6.70 -1.04
C GLU A 59 -0.38 -7.96 -1.38
N LEU A 60 -1.69 -7.79 -1.66
CA LEU A 60 -2.57 -8.88 -2.08
C LEU A 60 -2.22 -9.41 -3.47
N ARG A 61 -1.85 -8.54 -4.41
CA ARG A 61 -1.41 -8.93 -5.75
C ARG A 61 -0.17 -9.83 -5.68
N VAL A 62 0.85 -9.39 -4.93
CA VAL A 62 2.10 -10.15 -4.74
C VAL A 62 1.82 -11.49 -4.07
N ALA A 63 1.05 -11.51 -2.99
CA ALA A 63 0.69 -12.75 -2.30
C ALA A 63 -0.08 -13.72 -3.22
N GLY A 64 -0.97 -13.19 -4.08
CA GLY A 64 -1.71 -13.97 -5.06
C GLY A 64 -0.80 -14.58 -6.14
N GLU A 65 0.18 -13.82 -6.63
CA GLU A 65 1.18 -14.31 -7.60
C GLU A 65 2.07 -15.39 -7.00
N GLU A 66 2.53 -15.21 -5.76
CA GLU A 66 3.29 -16.24 -5.05
C GLU A 66 2.49 -17.52 -4.85
N LEU A 67 1.21 -17.40 -4.47
CA LEU A 67 0.32 -18.55 -4.33
C LEU A 67 0.12 -19.27 -5.67
N ALA A 68 -0.16 -18.52 -6.74
CA ALA A 68 -0.33 -19.08 -8.08
C ALA A 68 0.95 -19.80 -8.56
N ALA A 69 2.13 -19.23 -8.33
CA ALA A 69 3.41 -19.85 -8.63
C ALA A 69 3.57 -21.19 -7.90
N ARG A 70 3.32 -21.21 -6.57
CA ARG A 70 3.38 -22.44 -5.76
C ARG A 70 2.36 -23.51 -6.18
N MET A 71 1.20 -23.10 -6.69
CA MET A 71 0.19 -24.02 -7.22
C MET A 71 0.60 -24.61 -8.57
N SER A 72 1.40 -23.89 -9.36
CA SER A 72 1.87 -24.33 -10.68
C SER A 72 3.07 -25.29 -10.63
N GLU A 73 3.70 -25.49 -9.46
CA GLU A 73 4.85 -26.40 -9.27
C GLU A 73 4.44 -27.88 -9.47
N PRO A 74 4.97 -28.58 -10.51
CA PRO A 74 4.65 -29.98 -10.74
C PRO A 74 5.16 -30.86 -9.59
N GLY A 75 4.27 -31.64 -8.96
CA GLY A 75 4.63 -32.63 -7.94
C GLY A 75 4.30 -32.26 -6.49
N ARG A 76 3.76 -31.07 -6.21
CA ARG A 76 3.15 -30.78 -4.89
C ARG A 76 1.72 -31.32 -4.82
N ALA A 77 1.52 -32.41 -4.09
CA ALA A 77 0.20 -32.81 -3.61
C ALA A 77 -0.26 -31.82 -2.53
N TRP A 78 -1.08 -30.85 -2.91
CA TRP A 78 -1.75 -29.97 -1.94
C TRP A 78 -2.74 -30.80 -1.12
N ARG A 79 -2.40 -31.10 0.14
CA ARG A 79 -3.31 -31.78 1.06
C ARG A 79 -4.41 -30.80 1.50
N ASN A 80 -5.55 -30.89 0.84
CA ASN A 80 -6.83 -30.33 1.32
C ASN A 80 -7.76 -31.41 1.88
N GLU A 81 -7.28 -32.65 2.02
CA GLU A 81 -8.07 -33.70 2.65
C GLU A 81 -8.00 -33.49 4.17
N PRO A 82 -9.15 -33.30 4.86
CA PRO A 82 -9.17 -33.35 6.31
C PRO A 82 -8.66 -34.74 6.73
N GLU A 83 -7.69 -34.79 7.64
CA GLU A 83 -7.27 -36.06 8.23
C GLU A 83 -8.52 -36.75 8.82
N PRO A 84 -8.75 -38.04 8.53
CA PRO A 84 -9.82 -38.77 9.21
C PRO A 84 -9.51 -38.73 10.71
N LEU A 85 -10.48 -38.25 11.50
CA LEU A 85 -10.42 -38.40 12.94
C LEU A 85 -10.62 -39.89 13.24
N GLU A 86 -9.55 -40.56 13.69
CA GLU A 86 -9.64 -41.89 14.31
C GLU A 86 -10.29 -41.83 15.71
#